data_AF-A0ABD1TB52-F1
#
_entry.id   AF-A0ABD1TB52-F1
#
_cell.length_a   1.000
_cell.length_b   1.000
_cell.length_c   1.000
_cell.angle_alpha   90.00
_cell.angle_beta   90.00
_cell.angle_gamma   90.00
#
_symmetry.space_group_name_H-M   'P 1'
#
loop_
_entity.id
_entity.type
_entity.pdbx_description
1 polymer ?
#
loop_
_entity_poly.entity_id
_entity_poly.type
_entity_poly.pdbx_seq_one_letter_code
_entity_poly.pdbx_strand_id
1 'polypeptide(L)'
;MFNLVVWVMFALVAAGGRGQPATTQLSGGATVEKVSPWKLLQEADRVIKLPGQPAVSFKQYAGYINVNQTHGRALFYWFFEATKNPQKKPLLLWLNGGPGCSSIGYGEAEELGPFFTQKGNPKLKFNNNSWNKGANLLFVESPVGVGFSYTNTSSDLKELGDTVTAQDSYNFLVNWFRRFPQYKSHEFYIAGESYAGHYVPQLAEVIFDRNKKVSKDAYINLKGFMIGNALLDDEMDQTGMIDYAWDHAVISDHLYQ
;
A
#
# COMPACT_ATOMS: atom_id res chain seq x y z
N MET A 1 14.79 10.11 -22.71
CA MET A 1 13.33 10.13 -22.52
C MET A 1 12.86 8.70 -22.70
N PHE A 2 12.95 7.87 -21.65
CA PHE A 2 12.58 6.46 -21.74
C PHE A 2 11.16 6.31 -21.19
N ASN A 3 10.21 6.06 -22.10
CA ASN A 3 8.85 5.61 -21.76
C ASN A 3 8.92 4.10 -21.55
N LEU A 4 9.01 3.66 -20.30
CA LEU A 4 8.85 2.23 -19.97
C LEU A 4 7.35 1.95 -19.84
N VAL A 5 6.78 1.32 -20.87
CA VAL A 5 5.40 0.84 -20.87
C VAL A 5 5.38 -0.51 -20.17
N VAL A 6 4.90 -0.54 -18.93
CA VAL A 6 4.66 -1.77 -18.17
C VAL A 6 3.40 -2.46 -18.70
N TRP A 7 3.56 -3.66 -19.24
CA TRP A 7 2.45 -4.55 -19.56
C TRP A 7 2.16 -5.47 -18.37
N VAL A 8 0.95 -5.38 -17.82
CA VAL A 8 0.44 -6.34 -16.82
C VAL A 8 -0.64 -7.20 -17.47
N MET A 9 -0.43 -8.52 -17.51
CA MET A 9 -1.43 -9.50 -17.92
C MET A 9 -2.27 -9.93 -16.70
N PHE A 10 -3.60 -9.86 -16.82
CA PHE A 10 -4.55 -10.38 -15.84
C PHE A 10 -5.26 -11.62 -16.38
N ALA A 11 -5.38 -12.67 -15.55
CA ALA A 11 -6.30 -13.78 -15.76
C ALA A 11 -7.36 -13.77 -14.64
N LEU A 12 -8.65 -13.76 -15.00
CA LEU A 12 -9.77 -13.75 -14.08
C LEU A 12 -10.76 -14.85 -14.49
N VAL A 13 -11.12 -15.72 -13.54
CA VAL A 13 -12.18 -16.73 -13.68
C VAL A 13 -13.35 -16.30 -12.80
N ALA A 14 -14.54 -16.19 -13.38
CA ALA A 14 -15.77 -15.81 -12.69
C ALA A 14 -16.71 -17.01 -12.55
N ALA A 15 -17.35 -17.15 -11.38
CA ALA A 15 -18.51 -18.03 -11.17
C ALA A 15 -19.63 -17.22 -10.50
N GLY A 16 -20.84 -17.33 -11.06
CA GLY A 16 -22.03 -16.59 -10.63
C GLY A 16 -22.93 -17.34 -9.63
N GLY A 17 -23.89 -16.62 -9.07
CA GLY A 17 -25.00 -17.19 -8.29
C GLY A 17 -25.92 -16.11 -7.71
N ARG A 18 -27.23 -16.26 -7.93
CA ARG A 18 -28.31 -15.26 -7.78
C ARG A 18 -28.87 -15.14 -6.35
N GLY A 19 -29.50 -14.01 -6.05
CA GLY A 19 -30.49 -13.85 -4.98
C GLY A 19 -31.34 -12.58 -5.13
N GLN A 20 -32.66 -12.71 -5.03
CA GLN A 20 -33.70 -11.67 -4.89
C GLN A 20 -34.79 -12.22 -3.93
N PRO A 21 -35.69 -11.42 -3.35
CA PRO A 21 -35.62 -10.01 -2.97
C PRO A 21 -36.07 -9.74 -1.51
N ALA A 22 -36.06 -8.46 -1.14
CA ALA A 22 -36.28 -7.86 0.18
C ALA A 22 -37.72 -7.87 0.70
N THR A 23 -37.87 -7.59 2.00
CA THR A 23 -39.05 -6.91 2.55
C THR A 23 -38.64 -5.92 3.64
N THR A 24 -39.11 -4.69 3.45
CA THR A 24 -38.91 -3.48 4.25
C THR A 24 -39.94 -3.43 5.38
N GLN A 25 -39.54 -3.00 6.57
CA GLN A 25 -40.43 -2.25 7.47
C GLN A 25 -39.66 -1.11 8.14
N LEU A 26 -40.20 0.08 7.97
CA LEU A 26 -39.78 1.34 8.58
C LEU A 26 -40.52 1.48 9.92
N SER A 27 -39.81 1.76 11.00
CA SER A 27 -40.38 2.44 12.16
C SER A 27 -39.39 3.49 12.66
N GLY A 28 -39.85 4.73 12.62
CA GLY A 28 -39.07 5.90 13.02
C GLY A 28 -38.90 5.95 14.53
N GLY A 29 -37.66 5.92 14.96
CA GLY A 29 -37.18 6.56 16.17
C GLY A 29 -35.89 7.27 15.78
N ALA A 30 -35.76 8.56 16.10
CA ALA A 30 -34.49 9.26 15.94
C ALA A 30 -33.49 8.65 16.92
N THR A 31 -32.82 7.59 16.49
CA THR A 31 -31.68 7.01 17.17
C THR A 31 -30.57 8.04 17.06
N VAL A 32 -30.08 8.51 18.21
CA VAL A 32 -28.74 9.10 18.26
C VAL A 32 -27.80 7.97 17.86
N GLU A 33 -27.43 7.90 16.58
CA GLU A 33 -26.45 6.95 16.08
C GLU A 33 -25.18 7.13 16.91
N LYS A 34 -24.88 6.18 17.80
CA LYS A 34 -23.56 6.11 18.43
C LYS A 34 -22.56 5.94 17.31
N VAL A 35 -21.92 7.04 16.93
CA VAL A 35 -20.83 7.05 15.96
C VAL A 35 -19.79 6.06 16.47
N SER A 36 -19.52 5.03 15.66
CA SER A 36 -18.50 4.03 15.99
C SER A 36 -17.18 4.74 16.33
N PRO A 37 -16.45 4.35 17.39
CA PRO A 37 -15.14 4.94 17.73
C PRO A 37 -14.19 4.97 16.52
N TRP A 38 -14.29 3.99 15.64
CA TRP A 38 -13.49 3.92 14.40
C TRP A 38 -13.80 5.05 13.44
N LYS A 39 -15.07 5.47 13.32
CA LYS A 39 -15.47 6.56 12.42
C LYS A 39 -14.89 7.90 12.89
N LEU A 40 -14.79 8.12 14.21
CA LEU A 40 -14.10 9.30 14.75
C LEU A 40 -12.61 9.29 14.43
N LEU A 41 -11.95 8.14 14.58
CA LEU A 41 -10.53 7.99 14.24
C LEU A 41 -10.28 8.16 12.73
N GLN A 42 -11.15 7.61 11.88
CA GLN A 42 -11.07 7.81 10.43
C GLN A 42 -11.23 9.29 10.06
N GLU A 43 -12.22 10.00 10.62
CA GLU A 43 -12.39 11.41 10.33
C GLU A 43 -11.27 12.27 10.92
N ALA A 44 -10.62 11.86 12.01
CA ALA A 44 -9.42 12.51 12.54
C ALA A 44 -8.22 12.37 11.58
N ASP A 45 -8.08 11.22 10.92
CA ASP A 45 -7.05 10.99 9.90
C ASP A 45 -7.41 11.65 8.55
N ARG A 46 -8.60 12.23 8.39
CA ARG A 46 -9.08 12.72 7.08
C ARG A 46 -8.32 13.97 6.62
N VAL A 47 -7.72 13.88 5.44
CA VAL A 47 -7.07 15.02 4.78
C VAL A 47 -8.11 15.77 3.95
N ILE A 48 -8.59 16.90 4.48
CA ILE A 48 -9.63 17.71 3.81
C ILE A 48 -9.11 18.38 2.54
N LYS A 49 -7.91 18.97 2.61
CA LYS A 49 -7.25 19.63 1.48
C LYS A 49 -5.77 19.82 1.77
N LEU A 50 -4.91 19.51 0.81
CA LEU A 50 -3.48 19.83 0.88
C LEU A 50 -3.21 21.26 0.37
N PRO A 51 -2.14 21.91 0.85
CA PRO A 51 -1.61 23.11 0.21
C PRO A 51 -1.37 22.86 -1.29
N GLY A 52 -1.88 23.75 -2.13
CA GLY A 52 -1.68 23.63 -3.59
C GLY A 52 -2.45 22.50 -4.29
N GLN A 53 -3.32 21.76 -3.58
CA GLN A 53 -4.09 20.67 -4.18
C GLN A 53 -5.19 21.19 -5.12
N PRO A 54 -5.32 20.61 -6.33
CA PRO A 54 -6.49 20.84 -7.16
C PRO A 54 -7.74 20.20 -6.53
N ALA A 55 -8.94 20.62 -6.96
CA ALA A 55 -10.19 20.05 -6.46
C ALA A 55 -10.31 18.56 -6.80
N VAL A 56 -10.70 17.74 -5.82
CA VAL A 56 -10.78 16.28 -5.93
C VAL A 56 -12.15 15.76 -5.49
N SER A 57 -12.57 14.63 -6.06
CA SER A 57 -13.85 13.98 -5.73
C SER A 57 -13.70 12.73 -4.87
N PHE A 58 -12.48 12.34 -4.52
CA PHE A 58 -12.15 11.20 -3.67
C PHE A 58 -11.69 11.67 -2.30
N LYS A 59 -11.83 10.80 -1.29
CA LYS A 59 -11.31 11.06 0.05
C LYS A 59 -9.89 10.53 0.18
N GLN A 60 -9.17 11.12 1.11
CA GLN A 60 -7.83 10.72 1.49
C GLN A 60 -7.65 10.84 3.00
N TYR A 61 -6.83 9.96 3.55
CA TYR A 61 -6.63 9.78 4.97
C TYR A 61 -5.15 9.56 5.24
N ALA A 62 -4.57 10.28 6.18
CA ALA A 62 -3.17 10.12 6.55
C ALA A 62 -3.04 10.13 8.08
N GLY A 63 -2.20 9.25 8.60
CA GLY A 63 -2.04 9.12 10.04
C GLY A 63 -1.16 7.94 10.42
N TYR A 64 -1.22 7.58 11.69
CA TYR A 64 -0.37 6.56 12.27
C TYR A 64 -1.16 5.34 12.74
N ILE A 65 -0.57 4.17 12.52
CA ILE A 65 -1.02 2.89 13.10
C ILE A 65 0.11 2.34 13.96
N ASN A 66 -0.19 2.09 15.23
CA ASN A 66 0.74 1.40 16.13
C ASN A 66 0.89 -0.07 15.71
N VAL A 67 2.13 -0.52 15.59
CA VAL A 67 2.48 -1.91 15.21
C VAL A 67 3.19 -2.67 16.32
N ASN A 68 3.76 -1.95 17.30
CA ASN A 68 4.31 -2.50 18.54
C ASN A 68 4.17 -1.47 19.66
N GLN A 69 3.28 -1.75 20.61
CA GLN A 69 2.99 -0.83 21.72
C GLN A 69 4.16 -0.69 22.69
N THR A 70 4.84 -1.80 22.99
CA THR A 70 5.94 -1.85 23.99
C THR A 70 7.14 -1.04 23.53
N HIS A 71 7.47 -1.10 22.24
CA HIS A 71 8.58 -0.33 21.65
C HIS A 71 8.14 1.06 21.14
N GLY A 72 6.83 1.34 21.16
CA GLY A 72 6.29 2.56 20.59
C GLY A 72 6.52 2.67 19.08
N ARG A 73 6.47 1.56 18.34
CA ARG A 73 6.56 1.56 16.88
C ARG A 73 5.23 1.94 16.25
N ALA A 74 5.26 2.93 15.36
CA ALA A 74 4.11 3.34 14.57
C ALA A 74 4.50 3.58 13.12
N LEU A 75 3.72 3.02 12.20
CA LEU A 75 3.89 3.27 10.76
C LEU A 75 2.92 4.35 10.30
N PHE A 76 3.45 5.31 9.55
CA PHE A 76 2.68 6.32 8.85
C PHE A 76 2.10 5.75 7.56
N TYR A 77 0.86 6.12 7.26
CA TYR A 77 0.20 5.75 6.03
C TYR A 77 -0.45 6.96 5.38
N TRP A 78 -0.62 6.87 4.06
CA TRP A 78 -1.49 7.76 3.31
C TRP A 78 -2.36 6.93 2.37
N PHE A 79 -3.66 6.98 2.64
CA PHE A 79 -4.69 6.24 1.94
C PHE A 79 -5.50 7.16 1.03
N PHE A 80 -5.72 6.73 -0.21
CA PHE A 80 -6.53 7.43 -1.21
C PHE A 80 -7.63 6.50 -1.70
N GLU A 81 -8.88 6.94 -1.54
CA GLU A 81 -10.01 6.23 -2.13
C GLU A 81 -9.95 6.27 -3.65
N ALA A 82 -10.53 5.26 -4.28
CA ALA A 82 -10.68 5.24 -5.73
C ALA A 82 -11.54 6.43 -6.18
N THR A 83 -11.19 7.04 -7.31
CA THR A 83 -11.89 8.21 -7.88
C THR A 83 -13.37 7.98 -8.20
N LYS A 84 -13.77 6.72 -8.43
CA LYS A 84 -15.16 6.32 -8.72
C LYS A 84 -15.51 5.03 -7.99
N ASN A 85 -16.66 5.03 -7.32
CA ASN A 85 -17.24 3.86 -6.64
C ASN A 85 -16.23 3.11 -5.74
N PRO A 86 -15.56 3.79 -4.79
CA PRO A 86 -14.49 3.18 -3.97
C PRO A 86 -14.90 1.88 -3.28
N GLN A 87 -16.17 1.78 -2.85
CA GLN A 87 -16.79 0.59 -2.23
C GLN A 87 -16.85 -0.65 -3.14
N LYS A 88 -16.62 -0.51 -4.45
CA LYS A 88 -16.62 -1.59 -5.44
C LYS A 88 -15.22 -1.88 -6.00
N LYS A 89 -14.20 -1.15 -5.55
CA LYS A 89 -12.83 -1.24 -6.07
C LYS A 89 -11.94 -2.02 -5.11
N PRO A 90 -10.91 -2.73 -5.59
CA PRO A 90 -9.97 -3.42 -4.72
C PRO A 90 -9.22 -2.43 -3.82
N LEU A 91 -8.65 -2.94 -2.74
CA LEU A 91 -7.67 -2.24 -1.93
C LEU A 91 -6.27 -2.72 -2.33
N LEU A 92 -5.37 -1.79 -2.65
CA LEU A 92 -4.00 -2.08 -3.02
C LEU A 92 -3.06 -1.39 -2.03
N LEU A 93 -2.27 -2.20 -1.32
CA LEU A 93 -1.12 -1.72 -0.55
C LEU A 93 0.06 -1.52 -1.50
N TRP A 94 0.71 -0.36 -1.45
CA TRP A 94 1.93 -0.06 -2.19
C TRP A 94 3.13 0.11 -1.25
N LEU A 95 4.25 -0.54 -1.58
CA LEU A 95 5.52 -0.49 -0.85
C LEU A 95 6.68 -0.19 -1.82
N ASN A 96 7.41 0.90 -1.62
CA ASN A 96 8.71 1.09 -2.27
C ASN A 96 9.81 0.32 -1.51
N GLY A 97 10.94 0.08 -2.18
CA GLY A 97 12.07 -0.70 -1.67
C GLY A 97 13.15 0.11 -0.93
N GLY A 98 14.39 0.04 -1.43
CA GLY A 98 15.57 0.68 -0.84
C GLY A 98 16.64 -0.34 -0.45
N PRO A 99 16.55 -1.03 0.70
CA PRO A 99 15.57 -0.88 1.80
C PRO A 99 15.59 0.51 2.44
N GLY A 100 14.43 0.99 2.92
CA GLY A 100 14.31 2.25 3.65
C GLY A 100 13.85 3.47 2.83
N CYS A 101 13.42 3.27 1.58
CA CYS A 101 12.84 4.33 0.76
C CYS A 101 11.36 4.55 1.13
N SER A 102 10.90 5.80 1.05
CA SER A 102 9.53 6.16 1.40
C SER A 102 8.55 5.81 0.28
N SER A 103 7.51 5.04 0.62
CA SER A 103 6.39 4.78 -0.29
C SER A 103 5.57 6.02 -0.65
N ILE A 104 5.69 7.07 0.17
CA ILE A 104 5.03 8.35 -0.09
C ILE A 104 5.93 9.23 -0.96
N GLY A 105 7.21 9.31 -0.65
CA GLY A 105 8.18 10.08 -1.43
C GLY A 105 8.29 9.62 -2.88
N TYR A 106 8.22 8.30 -3.12
CA TYR A 106 8.29 7.72 -4.47
C TYR A 106 6.90 7.37 -5.00
N GLY A 107 6.30 6.27 -4.51
CA GLY A 107 5.04 5.73 -5.01
C GLY A 107 3.91 6.74 -5.11
N GLU A 108 3.67 7.50 -4.03
CA GLU A 108 2.61 8.50 -3.98
C GLU A 108 2.97 9.76 -4.79
N ALA A 109 4.13 10.37 -4.52
CA ALA A 109 4.44 11.72 -4.99
C ALA A 109 5.09 11.80 -6.37
N GLU A 110 5.68 10.70 -6.86
CA GLU A 110 6.50 10.67 -8.09
C GLU A 110 6.07 9.61 -9.10
N GLU A 111 5.24 8.64 -8.71
CA GLU A 111 4.89 7.50 -9.56
C GLU A 111 3.38 7.38 -9.85
N LEU A 112 2.65 6.66 -8.99
CA LEU A 112 1.30 6.17 -9.27
C LEU A 112 0.22 6.83 -8.39
N GLY A 113 0.62 7.64 -7.42
CA GLY A 113 -0.30 8.45 -6.63
C GLY A 113 -1.02 9.52 -7.44
N PRO A 114 -2.01 10.18 -6.84
CA PRO A 114 -2.92 11.08 -7.55
C PRO A 114 -2.29 12.41 -7.96
N PHE A 115 -1.16 12.79 -7.36
CA PHE A 115 -0.53 14.07 -7.58
C PHE A 115 0.97 13.94 -7.81
N PHE A 116 1.51 14.88 -8.58
CA PHE A 116 2.94 15.12 -8.69
C PHE A 116 3.31 16.44 -8.03
N THR A 117 4.43 16.44 -7.32
CA THR A 117 5.08 17.67 -6.87
C THR A 117 5.70 18.41 -8.07
N GLN A 118 5.91 19.73 -7.93
CA GLN A 118 6.46 20.55 -9.00
C GLN A 118 7.62 21.39 -8.48
N LYS A 119 8.80 21.24 -9.10
CA LYS A 119 10.01 21.98 -8.72
C LYS A 119 9.75 23.49 -8.77
N GLY A 120 9.95 24.17 -7.63
CA GLY A 120 9.78 25.62 -7.51
C GLY A 120 8.33 26.12 -7.59
N ASN A 121 7.34 25.23 -7.59
CA ASN A 121 5.93 25.59 -7.63
C ASN A 121 5.18 24.89 -6.49
N PRO A 122 4.64 25.62 -5.51
CA PRO A 122 3.94 25.04 -4.35
C PRO A 122 2.54 24.48 -4.68
N LYS A 123 2.23 24.27 -5.97
CA LYS A 123 1.00 23.63 -6.43
C LYS A 123 1.25 22.17 -6.79
N LEU A 124 0.26 21.33 -6.51
CA LEU A 124 0.26 19.93 -6.93
C LEU A 124 -0.33 19.82 -8.34
N LYS A 125 0.28 18.96 -9.16
CA LYS A 125 -0.23 18.63 -10.51
C LYS A 125 -0.97 17.30 -10.45
N PHE A 126 -2.14 17.18 -11.06
CA PHE A 126 -2.82 15.90 -11.18
C PHE A 126 -2.02 14.88 -11.99
N ASN A 127 -1.95 13.65 -11.50
CA ASN A 127 -1.48 12.51 -12.26
C ASN A 127 -2.65 11.89 -13.06
N ASN A 128 -2.66 12.13 -14.37
CA ASN A 128 -3.68 11.58 -15.26
C ASN A 128 -3.61 10.05 -15.40
N ASN A 129 -2.55 9.40 -14.94
CA ASN A 129 -2.39 7.95 -14.98
C ASN A 129 -2.41 7.32 -13.58
N SER A 130 -2.87 8.06 -12.56
CA SER A 130 -2.89 7.54 -11.18
C SER A 130 -3.68 6.24 -11.08
N TRP A 131 -3.13 5.31 -10.31
CA TRP A 131 -3.74 4.01 -10.06
C TRP A 131 -5.00 4.09 -9.20
N ASN A 132 -5.27 5.24 -8.54
CA ASN A 132 -6.52 5.43 -7.81
C ASN A 132 -7.74 5.59 -8.74
N LYS A 133 -7.54 5.55 -10.06
CA LYS A 133 -8.62 5.32 -11.02
C LYS A 133 -9.12 3.87 -11.03
N GLY A 134 -8.25 2.93 -10.69
CA GLY A 134 -8.50 1.48 -10.69
C GLY A 134 -8.76 0.88 -9.31
N ALA A 135 -8.11 1.39 -8.25
CA ALA A 135 -8.12 0.82 -6.91
C ALA A 135 -8.21 1.90 -5.82
N ASN A 136 -8.46 1.48 -4.58
CA ASN A 136 -8.16 2.29 -3.40
C ASN A 136 -6.69 2.05 -3.05
N LEU A 137 -5.89 3.12 -2.97
CA LEU A 137 -4.44 3.03 -2.81
C LEU A 137 -4.02 3.31 -1.38
N LEU A 138 -3.28 2.40 -0.77
CA LEU A 138 -2.74 2.53 0.57
C LEU A 138 -1.22 2.55 0.49
N PHE A 139 -0.62 3.73 0.67
CA PHE A 139 0.82 3.89 0.77
C PHE A 139 1.23 3.80 2.24
N VAL A 140 2.28 3.03 2.54
CA VAL A 140 2.77 2.86 3.91
C VAL A 140 4.27 3.07 3.93
N GLU A 141 4.74 3.90 4.85
CA GLU A 141 6.17 4.08 5.10
C GLU A 141 6.63 2.98 6.05
N SER A 142 7.45 2.06 5.56
CA SER A 142 7.89 0.87 6.29
C SER A 142 9.33 0.54 5.89
N PRO A 143 10.18 0.07 6.81
CA PRO A 143 9.93 -0.11 8.25
C PRO A 143 9.91 1.21 9.06
N VAL A 144 9.85 1.12 10.39
CA VAL A 144 10.04 2.29 11.26
C VAL A 144 11.38 2.99 10.99
N GLY A 145 11.40 4.32 11.06
CA GLY A 145 12.54 5.14 10.67
C GLY A 145 12.48 5.63 9.22
N VAL A 146 11.61 5.06 8.38
CA VAL A 146 11.37 5.53 7.01
C VAL A 146 10.37 6.69 7.01
N GLY A 147 10.78 7.82 6.43
CA GLY A 147 9.95 9.00 6.29
C GLY A 147 9.40 9.51 7.63
N PHE A 148 8.09 9.45 7.80
CA PHE A 148 7.36 9.84 8.99
C PHE A 148 7.14 8.69 9.99
N SER A 149 7.37 7.43 9.60
CA SER A 149 7.27 6.27 10.50
C SER A 149 8.37 6.26 11.55
N TYR A 150 8.03 5.90 12.79
CA TYR A 150 8.95 6.07 13.91
C TYR A 150 8.87 4.93 14.94
N THR A 151 9.89 4.89 15.79
CA THR A 151 9.96 4.09 17.01
C THR A 151 10.37 4.98 18.18
N ASN A 152 9.84 4.71 19.37
CA ASN A 152 10.30 5.36 20.61
C ASN A 152 11.53 4.65 21.21
N THR A 153 11.89 3.47 20.69
CA THR A 153 13.03 2.66 21.13
C THR A 153 14.11 2.69 20.05
N SER A 154 15.13 3.55 20.23
CA SER A 154 16.15 3.79 19.20
C SER A 154 16.98 2.57 18.80
N SER A 155 17.08 1.54 19.65
CA SER A 155 17.79 0.29 19.31
C SER A 155 17.10 -0.50 18.20
N ASP A 156 15.78 -0.33 18.01
CA ASP A 156 15.03 -1.01 16.94
C ASP A 156 15.64 -0.72 15.56
N LEU A 157 16.18 0.50 15.35
CA LEU A 157 16.76 0.91 14.07
C LEU A 157 18.02 0.12 13.69
N LYS A 158 18.64 -0.58 14.65
CA LYS A 158 19.81 -1.46 14.42
C LYS A 158 19.42 -2.92 14.23
N GLU A 159 18.17 -3.26 14.49
CA GLU A 159 17.63 -4.62 14.45
C GLU A 159 16.55 -4.78 13.37
N LEU A 160 16.46 -3.81 12.45
CA LEU A 160 15.60 -3.90 11.29
C LEU A 160 16.06 -5.01 10.35
N GLY A 161 15.09 -5.60 9.66
CA GLY A 161 15.31 -6.65 8.69
C GLY A 161 13.97 -7.17 8.17
N ASP A 162 14.03 -8.07 7.20
CA ASP A 162 12.87 -8.54 6.47
C ASP A 162 11.79 -9.14 7.39
N THR A 163 12.17 -10.03 8.31
CA THR A 163 11.23 -10.66 9.26
C THR A 163 10.50 -9.64 10.12
N VAL A 164 11.22 -8.66 10.68
CA VAL A 164 10.64 -7.62 11.52
C VAL A 164 9.69 -6.75 10.70
N THR A 165 10.11 -6.36 9.49
CA THR A 165 9.34 -5.54 8.55
C THR A 165 8.05 -6.23 8.13
N ALA A 166 8.10 -7.54 7.82
CA ALA A 166 6.93 -8.33 7.46
C ALA A 166 5.93 -8.48 8.63
N GLN A 167 6.42 -8.74 9.85
CA GLN A 167 5.54 -8.83 11.03
C GLN A 167 4.89 -7.49 11.39
N ASP A 168 5.66 -6.39 11.35
CA ASP A 168 5.12 -5.05 11.63
C ASP A 168 4.12 -4.61 10.56
N SER A 169 4.39 -4.91 9.28
CA SER A 169 3.47 -4.61 8.19
C SER A 169 2.18 -5.45 8.29
N TYR A 170 2.26 -6.70 8.75
CA TYR A 170 1.07 -7.49 9.06
C TYR A 170 0.26 -6.89 10.23
N ASN A 171 0.93 -6.50 11.32
CA ASN A 171 0.30 -5.85 12.46
C ASN A 171 -0.36 -4.52 12.06
N PHE A 172 0.31 -3.75 11.20
CA PHE A 172 -0.24 -2.56 10.57
C PHE A 172 -1.55 -2.88 9.87
N LEU A 173 -1.59 -3.86 8.97
CA LEU A 173 -2.80 -4.21 8.23
C LEU A 173 -3.94 -4.64 9.15
N VAL A 174 -3.68 -5.50 10.13
CA VAL A 174 -4.70 -5.93 11.10
C VAL A 174 -5.29 -4.73 11.85
N ASN A 175 -4.45 -3.81 12.31
CA ASN A 175 -4.90 -2.62 13.04
C ASN A 175 -5.55 -1.58 12.13
N TRP A 176 -5.07 -1.43 10.90
CA TRP A 176 -5.66 -0.56 9.89
C TRP A 176 -7.06 -1.05 9.49
N PHE A 177 -7.25 -2.36 9.25
CA PHE A 177 -8.57 -2.93 8.97
C PHE A 177 -9.53 -2.84 10.17
N ARG A 178 -9.02 -2.79 11.42
CA ARG A 178 -9.87 -2.46 12.59
C ARG A 178 -10.34 -1.01 12.54
N ARG A 179 -9.47 -0.08 12.15
CA ARG A 179 -9.83 1.34 11.97
C ARG A 179 -10.71 1.57 10.76
N PHE A 180 -10.53 0.82 9.67
CA PHE A 180 -11.24 0.93 8.40
C PHE A 180 -12.02 -0.37 8.07
N PRO A 181 -12.99 -0.78 8.90
CA PRO A 181 -13.65 -2.08 8.77
C PRO A 181 -14.43 -2.26 7.47
N GLN A 182 -14.87 -1.17 6.84
CA GLN A 182 -15.57 -1.20 5.55
C GLN A 182 -14.70 -1.78 4.42
N TYR A 183 -13.38 -1.73 4.55
CA TYR A 183 -12.45 -2.26 3.54
C TYR A 183 -12.12 -3.74 3.72
N LYS A 184 -12.55 -4.39 4.81
CA LYS A 184 -12.24 -5.81 5.07
C LYS A 184 -12.78 -6.78 4.02
N SER A 185 -13.93 -6.44 3.42
CA SER A 185 -14.58 -7.27 2.40
C SER A 185 -14.00 -7.04 1.00
N HIS A 186 -13.18 -6.02 0.80
CA HIS A 186 -12.60 -5.72 -0.49
C HIS A 186 -11.60 -6.81 -0.89
N GLU A 187 -11.42 -7.01 -2.19
CA GLU A 187 -10.27 -7.75 -2.69
C GLU A 187 -9.01 -6.98 -2.34
N PHE A 188 -8.06 -7.63 -1.68
CA PHE A 188 -6.83 -7.02 -1.22
C PHE A 188 -5.64 -7.51 -2.05
N TYR A 189 -4.83 -6.57 -2.51
CA TYR A 189 -3.59 -6.83 -3.25
C TYR A 189 -2.43 -6.10 -2.60
N ILE A 190 -1.24 -6.67 -2.73
CA ILE A 190 0.01 -6.04 -2.32
C ILE A 190 0.82 -5.79 -3.58
N ALA A 191 1.33 -4.58 -3.74
CA ALA A 191 2.25 -4.26 -4.83
C ALA A 191 3.45 -3.49 -4.30
N GLY A 192 4.55 -3.55 -5.03
CA GLY A 192 5.74 -2.79 -4.70
C GLY A 192 6.83 -2.92 -5.74
N GLU A 193 7.94 -2.23 -5.50
CA GLU A 193 9.08 -2.19 -6.41
C GLU A 193 10.45 -2.30 -5.73
N SER A 194 11.48 -2.62 -6.52
CA SER A 194 12.87 -2.69 -6.04
C SER A 194 13.01 -3.71 -4.89
N TYR A 195 13.58 -3.34 -3.75
CA TYR A 195 13.70 -4.20 -2.57
C TYR A 195 12.34 -4.67 -2.01
N ALA A 196 11.21 -4.08 -2.45
CA ALA A 196 9.90 -4.64 -2.14
C ALA A 196 9.67 -6.02 -2.79
N GLY A 197 10.55 -6.46 -3.69
CA GLY A 197 10.71 -7.87 -4.09
C GLY A 197 10.88 -8.82 -2.91
N HIS A 198 11.45 -8.35 -1.80
CA HIS A 198 11.49 -9.07 -0.52
C HIS A 198 10.25 -8.81 0.31
N TYR A 199 9.85 -7.54 0.47
CA TYR A 199 8.76 -7.15 1.37
C TYR A 199 7.41 -7.74 0.99
N VAL A 200 7.07 -7.68 -0.30
CA VAL A 200 5.76 -8.06 -0.84
C VAL A 200 5.48 -9.56 -0.65
N PRO A 201 6.32 -10.49 -1.15
CA PRO A 201 6.06 -11.91 -0.98
C PRO A 201 6.14 -12.36 0.48
N GLN A 202 7.06 -11.82 1.28
CA GLN A 202 7.15 -12.19 2.70
C GLN A 202 5.92 -11.72 3.49
N LEU A 203 5.40 -10.51 3.23
CA LEU A 203 4.14 -10.07 3.82
C LEU A 203 2.96 -10.93 3.35
N ALA A 204 2.91 -11.28 2.06
CA ALA A 204 1.88 -12.16 1.52
C ALA A 204 1.89 -13.54 2.20
N GLU A 205 3.07 -14.12 2.44
CA GLU A 205 3.25 -15.38 3.16
C GLU A 205 2.77 -15.27 4.61
N VAL A 206 3.16 -14.21 5.33
CA VAL A 206 2.70 -13.97 6.71
C VAL A 206 1.17 -13.87 6.75
N ILE A 207 0.54 -13.16 5.82
CA ILE A 207 -0.93 -13.08 5.73
C ILE A 207 -1.54 -14.46 5.47
N PHE A 208 -1.00 -15.21 4.49
CA PHE A 208 -1.49 -16.53 4.13
C PHE A 208 -1.47 -17.48 5.33
N ASP A 209 -0.37 -17.52 6.08
CA ASP A 209 -0.23 -18.38 7.24
C ASP A 209 -1.07 -17.94 8.43
N ARG A 210 -1.22 -16.64 8.65
CA ARG A 210 -2.09 -16.12 9.72
C ARG A 210 -3.57 -16.37 9.41
N ASN A 211 -3.98 -16.21 8.15
CA ASN A 211 -5.34 -16.47 7.69
C ASN A 211 -5.83 -17.91 7.97
N LYS A 212 -4.93 -18.90 8.05
CA LYS A 212 -5.25 -20.29 8.43
C LYS A 212 -5.67 -20.44 9.90
N LYS A 213 -5.28 -19.50 10.77
CA LYS A 213 -5.37 -19.62 12.23
C LYS A 213 -6.33 -18.62 12.87
N VAL A 214 -6.69 -17.55 12.16
CA VAL A 214 -7.54 -16.46 12.69
C VAL A 214 -9.02 -16.69 12.42
N SER A 215 -9.88 -16.01 13.20
CA SER A 215 -11.32 -15.96 12.93
C SER A 215 -11.61 -15.14 11.66
N LYS A 216 -12.83 -15.28 11.13
CA LYS A 216 -13.32 -14.48 9.98
C LYS A 216 -13.15 -12.97 10.19
N ASP A 217 -13.23 -12.47 11.42
CA ASP A 217 -13.12 -11.04 11.71
C ASP A 217 -11.70 -10.48 11.52
N ALA A 218 -10.67 -11.32 11.60
CA ALA A 218 -9.27 -10.92 11.41
C ALA A 218 -8.69 -11.44 10.08
N TYR A 219 -9.50 -12.12 9.27
CA TYR A 219 -9.11 -12.63 7.97
C TYR A 219 -8.90 -11.47 6.97
N ILE A 220 -7.79 -11.51 6.24
CA ILE A 220 -7.48 -10.55 5.16
C ILE A 220 -7.74 -11.21 3.81
N ASN A 221 -8.61 -10.61 2.98
CA ASN A 221 -9.00 -11.16 1.67
C ASN A 221 -7.94 -10.93 0.57
N LEU A 222 -6.73 -11.43 0.82
CA LEU A 222 -5.60 -11.36 -0.11
C LEU A 222 -5.89 -12.17 -1.38
N LYS A 223 -5.83 -11.52 -2.54
CA LYS A 223 -6.07 -12.14 -3.86
C LYS A 223 -4.81 -12.36 -4.68
N GLY A 224 -3.74 -11.62 -4.40
CA GLY A 224 -2.48 -11.75 -5.08
C GLY A 224 -1.54 -10.59 -4.78
N PHE A 225 -0.39 -10.61 -5.42
CA PHE A 225 0.60 -9.55 -5.33
C PHE A 225 1.28 -9.26 -6.67
N MET A 226 1.91 -8.10 -6.77
CA MET A 226 2.66 -7.63 -7.95
C MET A 226 3.98 -7.02 -7.50
N ILE A 227 5.05 -7.27 -8.25
CA ILE A 227 6.37 -6.70 -7.97
C ILE A 227 6.95 -6.13 -9.27
N GLY A 228 7.45 -4.89 -9.22
CA GLY A 228 8.06 -4.19 -10.36
C GLY A 228 9.56 -4.01 -10.16
N ASN A 229 10.38 -4.41 -11.15
CA ASN A 229 11.83 -4.24 -11.14
C ASN A 229 12.48 -4.64 -9.80
N ALA A 230 12.09 -5.81 -9.32
CA ALA A 230 12.36 -6.26 -7.96
C ALA A 230 13.70 -6.99 -7.82
N LEU A 231 14.32 -6.87 -6.64
CA LEU A 231 15.35 -7.80 -6.19
C LEU A 231 14.65 -9.10 -5.75
N LEU A 232 15.05 -10.24 -6.30
CA LEU A 232 14.42 -11.54 -6.07
C LEU A 232 15.42 -12.62 -5.66
N ASP A 233 16.54 -12.69 -6.36
CA ASP A 233 17.58 -13.69 -6.16
C ASP A 233 18.93 -13.07 -6.49
N ASP A 234 19.80 -12.95 -5.48
CA ASP A 234 21.05 -12.21 -5.61
C ASP A 234 21.95 -12.75 -6.74
N GLU A 235 22.00 -14.08 -6.92
CA GLU A 235 22.85 -14.70 -7.94
C GLU A 235 22.33 -14.42 -9.35
N MET A 236 21.03 -14.64 -9.57
CA MET A 236 20.41 -14.37 -10.87
C MET A 236 20.39 -12.89 -11.21
N ASP A 237 20.06 -12.03 -10.24
CA ASP A 237 20.00 -10.58 -10.44
C ASP A 237 21.39 -9.99 -10.70
N GLN A 238 22.43 -10.46 -9.99
CA GLN A 238 23.81 -10.02 -10.24
C GLN A 238 24.32 -10.46 -11.62
N THR A 239 24.06 -11.71 -12.00
CA THR A 239 24.44 -12.23 -13.32
C THR A 239 23.73 -11.43 -14.43
N GLY A 240 22.41 -11.27 -14.30
CA GLY A 240 21.61 -10.51 -15.25
C GLY A 240 22.01 -9.03 -15.36
N MET A 241 22.45 -8.41 -14.26
CA MET A 241 22.96 -7.04 -14.27
C MET A 241 24.27 -6.92 -15.07
N ILE A 242 25.18 -7.87 -14.93
CA ILE A 242 26.46 -7.90 -15.66
C ILE A 242 26.19 -8.10 -17.16
N ASP A 243 25.35 -9.09 -17.51
CA ASP A 243 24.95 -9.35 -18.91
C ASP A 243 24.26 -8.12 -19.52
N TYR A 244 23.30 -7.52 -18.80
CA TYR A 244 22.61 -6.31 -19.24
C TYR A 244 23.58 -5.15 -19.51
N ALA A 245 24.54 -4.93 -18.63
CA ALA A 245 25.53 -3.87 -18.79
C ALA A 245 26.41 -4.09 -20.02
N TRP A 246 26.79 -5.33 -20.32
CA TRP A 246 27.57 -5.65 -21.51
C TRP A 246 26.74 -5.52 -22.80
N ASP A 247 25.54 -6.11 -22.85
CA ASP A 247 24.63 -6.07 -24.02
C ASP A 247 24.19 -4.64 -24.39
N HIS A 248 24.20 -3.72 -23.42
CA HIS A 248 23.85 -2.31 -23.62
C HIS A 248 25.08 -1.38 -23.71
N ALA A 249 26.28 -1.94 -23.90
CA ALA A 249 27.55 -1.21 -24.05
C ALA A 249 27.84 -0.22 -22.90
N VAL A 250 27.41 -0.55 -21.68
CA VAL A 250 27.75 0.18 -20.45
C VAL A 250 29.16 -0.20 -19.97
N ILE A 251 29.57 -1.45 -20.21
CA ILE A 251 30.91 -1.98 -19.90
C ILE A 251 31.59 -2.53 -21.15
N SER A 252 32.93 -2.67 -21.11
CA SER A 252 33.72 -3.23 -22.20
C SER A 252 33.82 -4.76 -22.12
N ASP A 253 34.17 -5.40 -23.25
CA ASP A 253 34.44 -6.85 -23.32
C ASP A 253 35.49 -7.30 -22.29
N HIS A 254 36.50 -6.47 -22.03
CA HIS A 254 37.53 -6.77 -21.04
C HIS A 254 37.00 -6.77 -19.60
N LEU A 255 35.99 -5.96 -19.28
CA LEU A 255 35.39 -5.94 -17.94
C LEU A 255 34.32 -7.06 -17.77
N TYR A 256 33.77 -7.55 -18.88
CA TYR A 256 32.79 -8.63 -18.88
C TYR A 256 33.41 -10.03 -18.69
N GLN A 257 34.62 -10.24 -19.19
CA GLN A 257 35.40 -11.49 -19.06
C GLN A 257 36.00 -11.68 -17.67
#